data_AF-A0A955YCI3-F1
#
_entry.id   AF-A0A955YCI3-F1
#
_cell.length_a   1.000
_cell.length_b   1.000
_cell.length_c   1.000
_cell.angle_alpha   90.00
_cell.angle_beta   90.00
_cell.angle_gamma   90.00
#
_symmetry.space_group_name_H-M   'P 1'
#
loop_
_entity.id
_entity.type
_entity.pdbx_description
1 polymer ?
#
loop_
_entity_poly.entity_id
_entity_poly.type
_entity_poly.pdbx_seq_one_letter_code
_entity_poly.pdbx_strand_id
1 'polypeptide(L)'
;EALEVPAVLAAHEAVAALAAKQGWKRPASPKGANELDQLAIDDRGRLVLVELKDARASEVVTAPLQALRYAWEWHAALDVLLPSLQALRAARMAVGLMPPDTPELTGELRAVVAWGEGSPSPEVLRRLAEVKATVDRHFPPGIPEVEVWCVTPDGPRVVALHGPSAGRAG
;
A
#
# COMPACT_ATOMS: atom_id res chain seq x y z
N GLU A 1 6.13 13.13 -17.41
CA GLU A 1 4.80 13.65 -17.04
C GLU A 1 4.23 12.71 -15.99
N ALA A 2 3.71 13.23 -14.88
CA ALA A 2 3.13 12.36 -13.85
C ALA A 2 1.93 11.64 -14.46
N LEU A 3 1.83 10.33 -14.27
CA LEU A 3 0.68 9.58 -14.76
C LEU A 3 -0.55 10.03 -13.94
N GLU A 4 -1.35 10.93 -14.51
CA GLU A 4 -2.64 11.30 -13.94
C GLU A 4 -3.60 10.13 -14.15
N VAL A 5 -3.59 9.18 -13.22
CA VAL A 5 -4.49 8.04 -13.25
C VAL A 5 -5.87 8.49 -12.74
N PRO A 6 -6.94 8.45 -13.57
CA PRO A 6 -8.27 8.92 -13.16
C PRO A 6 -8.80 8.23 -11.90
N ALA A 7 -8.49 6.94 -11.72
CA ALA A 7 -8.87 6.18 -10.54
C ALA A 7 -8.20 6.71 -9.25
N VAL A 8 -6.94 7.14 -9.33
CA VAL A 8 -6.22 7.75 -8.19
C VAL A 8 -6.83 9.10 -7.85
N LEU A 9 -7.14 9.93 -8.85
CA LEU A 9 -7.79 11.22 -8.64
C LEU A 9 -9.17 11.05 -7.99
N ALA A 10 -9.99 10.13 -8.49
CA ALA A 10 -11.30 9.82 -7.94
C ALA A 10 -11.22 9.34 -6.48
N ALA A 11 -10.23 8.49 -6.15
CA ALA A 11 -10.01 8.06 -4.77
C ALA A 11 -9.61 9.23 -3.85
N HIS A 12 -8.74 10.14 -4.33
CA HIS A 12 -8.36 11.35 -3.61
C HIS A 12 -9.57 12.25 -3.33
N GLU A 13 -10.44 12.46 -4.30
CA GLU A 13 -11.67 13.24 -4.15
C GLU A 13 -12.63 12.59 -3.15
N ALA A 14 -12.83 11.27 -3.23
CA ALA A 14 -13.68 10.53 -2.31
C ALA A 14 -13.17 10.60 -0.87
N VAL A 15 -11.86 10.44 -0.65
CA VAL A 15 -11.24 10.58 0.68
C VAL A 15 -11.31 12.03 1.17
N ALA A 16 -11.15 13.02 0.29
CA ALA A 16 -11.30 14.43 0.66
C ALA A 16 -12.74 14.78 1.08
N ALA A 17 -13.75 14.18 0.45
CA ALA A 17 -15.16 14.31 0.83
C ALA A 17 -15.44 13.62 2.18
N LEU A 18 -14.89 12.42 2.40
CA LEU A 18 -14.95 11.71 3.67
C LEU A 18 -14.33 12.54 4.80
N ALA A 19 -13.12 13.05 4.60
CA ALA A 19 -12.43 13.89 5.56
C ALA A 19 -13.24 15.15 5.91
N ALA A 20 -13.85 15.80 4.91
CA ALA A 20 -14.71 16.96 5.12
C ALA A 20 -15.96 16.62 5.95
N LYS A 21 -16.64 15.51 5.64
CA LYS A 21 -17.83 15.03 6.39
C LYS A 21 -17.50 14.75 7.85
N GLN A 22 -16.30 14.24 8.14
CA GLN A 22 -15.89 13.82 9.47
C GLN A 22 -15.09 14.90 10.22
N GLY A 23 -14.84 16.07 9.62
CA GLY A 23 -14.08 17.17 10.23
C GLY A 23 -12.58 16.91 10.37
N TRP A 24 -11.99 16.09 9.50
CA TRP A 24 -10.55 15.79 9.51
C TRP A 24 -9.78 16.70 8.56
N LYS A 25 -8.45 16.75 8.72
CA LYS A 25 -7.56 17.37 7.75
C LYS A 25 -7.72 16.66 6.39
N ARG A 26 -7.90 17.44 5.32
CA ARG A 26 -7.94 16.92 3.96
C ARG A 26 -6.60 16.29 3.57
N PRO A 27 -6.60 15.20 2.77
CA PRO A 27 -5.37 14.65 2.22
C PRO A 27 -4.67 15.72 1.37
N ALA A 28 -3.34 15.67 1.33
CA ALA A 28 -2.58 16.49 0.40
C ALA A 28 -2.91 16.10 -1.04
N SER A 29 -2.88 17.07 -1.96
CA SER A 29 -2.99 16.80 -3.38
C SER A 29 -1.86 15.87 -3.84
N PRO A 30 -2.12 14.99 -4.84
CA PRO A 30 -1.07 14.17 -5.43
C PRO A 30 0.07 15.05 -5.94
N LYS A 31 1.32 14.73 -5.57
CA LYS A 31 2.51 15.39 -6.14
C LYS A 31 2.88 14.74 -7.46
N GLY A 32 3.48 15.46 -8.41
CA GLY A 32 3.84 14.86 -9.71
C GLY A 32 4.84 13.68 -9.61
N ALA A 33 5.84 13.80 -8.73
CA ALA A 33 6.78 12.72 -8.42
C ALA A 33 6.47 12.13 -7.05
N ASN A 34 6.50 10.80 -6.95
CA ASN A 34 6.38 10.07 -5.70
C ASN A 34 7.35 8.88 -5.73
N GLU A 35 8.04 8.64 -4.63
CA GLU A 35 9.02 7.55 -4.52
C GLU A 35 8.41 6.43 -3.69
N LEU A 36 8.39 5.22 -4.25
CA LEU A 36 8.01 4.03 -3.50
C LEU A 36 9.09 3.74 -2.46
N ASP A 37 8.70 3.59 -1.19
CA ASP A 37 9.66 3.43 -0.10
C ASP A 37 10.45 2.12 -0.21
N GLN A 38 9.78 1.00 -0.46
CA GLN A 38 10.40 -0.32 -0.54
C GLN A 38 9.72 -1.27 -1.53
N LEU A 39 10.52 -2.21 -2.05
CA LEU A 39 10.08 -3.35 -2.85
C LEU A 39 10.50 -4.66 -2.16
N ALA A 40 9.62 -5.64 -2.14
CA ALA A 40 9.92 -6.99 -1.66
C ALA A 40 9.35 -8.07 -2.59
N ILE A 41 9.77 -9.32 -2.39
CA ILE A 41 9.23 -10.51 -3.05
C ILE A 41 8.64 -11.38 -1.95
N ASP A 42 7.38 -11.78 -2.07
CA ASP A 42 6.78 -12.72 -1.12
C ASP A 42 7.10 -14.19 -1.46
N ASP A 43 6.67 -15.09 -0.59
CA ASP A 43 6.86 -16.55 -0.70
C ASP A 43 6.21 -17.18 -1.95
N ARG A 44 5.31 -16.44 -2.62
CA ARG A 44 4.65 -16.85 -3.87
C ARG A 44 5.25 -16.18 -5.10
N GLY A 45 6.28 -15.35 -4.96
CA GLY A 45 6.88 -14.64 -6.08
C GLY A 45 6.13 -13.38 -6.49
N ARG A 46 5.23 -12.86 -5.66
CA ARG A 46 4.53 -11.60 -5.97
C ARG A 46 5.41 -10.43 -5.58
N LEU A 47 5.42 -9.38 -6.40
CA LEU A 47 6.13 -8.15 -6.08
C LEU A 47 5.30 -7.32 -5.11
N VAL A 48 5.86 -7.03 -3.94
CA VAL A 48 5.21 -6.28 -2.87
C VAL A 48 5.68 -4.83 -2.90
N LEU A 49 4.73 -3.92 -3.12
CA LEU A 49 4.92 -2.48 -3.08
C LEU A 49 4.62 -1.99 -1.66
N VAL A 50 5.63 -1.55 -0.92
CA VAL A 50 5.49 -1.18 0.49
C VAL A 50 5.64 0.33 0.65
N GLU A 51 4.59 0.97 1.16
CA GLU A 51 4.62 2.33 1.70
C GLU A 51 4.84 2.25 3.22
N LEU A 52 5.91 2.85 3.71
CA LEU A 52 6.29 2.83 5.11
C LEU A 52 5.87 4.12 5.81
N LYS A 53 5.23 3.98 6.97
CA LYS A 53 4.88 5.11 7.85
C LYS A 53 5.38 4.88 9.26
N ASP A 54 5.63 5.97 9.97
CA ASP A 54 5.74 5.92 11.43
C ASP A 54 4.35 5.63 12.01
N ALA A 55 4.24 4.62 12.88
CA ALA A 55 2.99 4.24 13.54
C ALA A 55 2.35 5.40 14.33
N ARG A 56 3.15 6.39 14.76
CA ARG A 56 2.71 7.57 15.52
C ARG A 56 2.28 8.73 14.62
N ALA A 57 2.57 8.66 13.33
CA ALA A 57 2.23 9.71 12.38
C ALA A 57 0.74 9.66 12.01
N SER A 58 0.11 10.84 11.95
CA SER A 58 -1.28 10.97 11.51
C SER A 58 -1.45 10.63 10.02
N GLU A 59 -0.37 10.74 9.25
CA GLU A 59 -0.23 10.49 7.83
C GLU A 59 -0.53 9.04 7.45
N VAL A 60 -0.42 8.11 8.42
CA VAL A 60 -0.84 6.70 8.28
C VAL A 60 -2.26 6.62 7.72
N VAL A 61 -3.18 7.48 8.16
CA VAL A 61 -4.60 7.48 7.74
C VAL A 61 -4.74 7.54 6.22
N THR A 62 -3.90 8.34 5.55
CA THR A 62 -3.99 8.59 4.11
C THR A 62 -2.99 7.79 3.28
N ALA A 63 -2.14 6.97 3.91
CA ALA A 63 -1.16 6.13 3.23
C ALA A 63 -1.76 5.19 2.16
N PRO A 64 -3.00 4.66 2.29
CA PRO A 64 -3.64 3.89 1.22
C PRO A 64 -3.69 4.63 -0.14
N LEU A 65 -3.80 5.96 -0.16
CA LEU A 65 -3.79 6.74 -1.41
C LEU A 65 -2.44 6.63 -2.14
N GLN A 66 -1.33 6.62 -1.40
CA GLN A 66 0.00 6.41 -1.98
C GLN A 66 0.16 4.97 -2.48
N ALA A 67 -0.28 3.99 -1.70
CA ALA A 67 -0.24 2.58 -2.10
C ALA A 67 -1.07 2.31 -3.37
N LEU A 68 -2.26 2.90 -3.48
CA LEU A 68 -3.09 2.84 -4.69
C LEU A 68 -2.37 3.40 -5.92
N ARG A 69 -1.69 4.54 -5.74
CA ARG A 69 -0.94 5.14 -6.84
C ARG A 69 0.17 4.21 -7.33
N TYR A 70 0.98 3.67 -6.42
CA TYR A 70 2.03 2.73 -6.82
C TYR A 70 1.44 1.49 -7.47
N ALA A 71 0.31 0.99 -6.99
CA ALA A 71 -0.37 -0.14 -7.61
C ALA A 71 -0.69 0.14 -9.08
N TRP A 72 -1.22 1.32 -9.43
CA TRP A 72 -1.48 1.69 -10.83
C TRP A 72 -0.21 1.91 -11.66
N GLU A 73 0.78 2.63 -11.12
CA GLU A 73 2.04 2.89 -11.82
C GLU A 73 2.79 1.59 -12.14
N TRP A 74 2.88 0.69 -11.16
CA TRP A 74 3.52 -0.60 -11.34
C TRP A 74 2.67 -1.57 -12.15
N HIS A 75 1.33 -1.58 -12.01
CA HIS A 75 0.46 -2.41 -12.84
C HIS A 75 0.66 -2.11 -14.33
N ALA A 76 0.79 -0.82 -14.70
CA ALA A 76 1.02 -0.43 -16.09
C ALA A 76 2.42 -0.77 -16.61
N ALA A 77 3.42 -0.86 -15.72
CA ALA A 77 4.82 -1.04 -16.08
C ALA A 77 5.35 -2.47 -15.89
N LEU A 78 4.68 -3.30 -15.09
CA LEU A 78 5.25 -4.55 -14.58
C LEU A 78 5.64 -5.52 -15.69
N ASP A 79 4.78 -5.74 -16.68
CA ASP A 79 5.07 -6.66 -17.79
C ASP A 79 6.36 -6.29 -18.54
N VAL A 80 6.60 -4.99 -18.71
CA VAL A 80 7.81 -4.47 -19.36
C VAL A 80 9.03 -4.59 -18.45
N LEU A 81 8.86 -4.37 -17.15
CA LEU A 81 9.95 -4.39 -16.17
C LEU A 81 10.29 -5.81 -15.67
N LEU A 82 9.38 -6.78 -15.82
CA LEU A 82 9.51 -8.11 -15.24
C LEU A 82 10.82 -8.83 -15.61
N PRO A 83 11.29 -8.82 -16.88
CA PRO A 83 12.58 -9.44 -17.23
C PRO A 83 13.76 -8.78 -16.50
N SER A 84 13.75 -7.46 -16.36
CA SER A 84 14.80 -6.71 -15.66
C SER A 84 14.78 -6.97 -14.15
N LEU A 85 13.58 -7.07 -13.56
CA LEU A 85 13.43 -7.42 -12.14
C LEU A 85 13.90 -8.85 -11.85
N GLN A 86 13.62 -9.79 -12.76
CA GLN A 86 14.12 -11.17 -12.68
C GLN A 86 15.65 -11.22 -12.77
N ALA A 87 16.25 -10.46 -13.68
CA ALA A 87 17.71 -10.35 -13.79
C ALA A 87 18.33 -9.76 -12.52
N LEU A 88 17.69 -8.72 -11.95
CA LEU A 88 18.14 -8.12 -10.69
C LEU A 88 18.03 -9.10 -9.50
N ARG A 89 16.94 -9.87 -9.41
CA ARG A 89 16.77 -10.95 -8.43
C ARG A 89 17.91 -11.96 -8.55
N ALA A 90 18.14 -12.50 -9.75
CA ALA A 90 19.19 -13.48 -10.00
C ALA A 90 20.59 -12.93 -9.63
N ALA A 91 20.87 -11.68 -10.00
CA ALA A 91 22.12 -11.02 -9.64
C ALA A 91 22.29 -10.88 -8.12
N ARG A 92 21.25 -10.46 -7.40
CA ARG A 92 21.28 -10.35 -5.93
C ARG A 92 21.48 -11.70 -5.24
N MET A 93 20.85 -12.76 -5.75
CA MET A 93 21.07 -14.13 -5.25
C MET A 93 22.52 -14.57 -5.47
N ALA A 94 23.08 -14.32 -6.66
CA ALA A 94 24.45 -14.71 -7.01
C ALA A 94 25.52 -14.06 -6.11
N VAL A 95 25.26 -12.85 -5.59
CA VAL A 95 26.17 -12.15 -4.67
C VAL A 95 25.79 -12.31 -3.18
N GLY A 96 24.81 -13.16 -2.86
CA GLY A 96 24.41 -13.43 -1.48
C GLY A 96 23.65 -12.29 -0.80
N LEU A 97 23.08 -11.34 -1.56
CA LEU A 97 22.24 -10.25 -1.05
C LEU A 97 20.76 -10.63 -0.95
N MET A 98 20.42 -11.87 -1.29
CA MET A 98 19.08 -12.41 -1.28
C MET A 98 19.13 -13.91 -0.99
N PRO A 99 18.19 -14.47 -0.21
CA PRO A 99 18.14 -15.91 0.06
C PRO A 99 18.10 -16.74 -1.24
N PRO A 100 18.82 -17.88 -1.31
CA PRO A 100 18.91 -18.69 -2.51
C PRO A 100 17.59 -19.38 -2.90
N ASP A 101 16.64 -19.43 -1.99
CA ASP A 101 15.29 -19.97 -2.14
C ASP A 101 14.24 -18.90 -2.45
N THR A 102 14.63 -17.63 -2.63
CA THR A 102 13.69 -16.56 -3.01
C THR A 102 13.01 -16.93 -4.33
N PRO A 103 11.67 -16.95 -4.42
CA PRO A 103 10.95 -17.40 -5.61
C PRO A 103 11.12 -16.44 -6.80
N GLU A 104 10.90 -16.96 -8.01
CA GLU A 104 10.80 -16.15 -9.23
C GLU A 104 9.57 -15.23 -9.19
N LEU A 105 9.70 -14.05 -9.80
CA LEU A 105 8.58 -13.12 -9.92
C LEU A 105 7.49 -13.63 -10.87
N THR A 106 6.25 -13.64 -10.40
CA THR A 106 5.08 -14.13 -11.16
C THR A 106 4.48 -13.08 -12.11
N GLY A 107 4.81 -11.80 -11.92
CA GLY A 107 4.11 -10.69 -12.57
C GLY A 107 2.85 -10.24 -11.81
N GLU A 108 2.62 -10.75 -10.60
CA GLU A 108 1.54 -10.29 -9.73
C GLU A 108 2.04 -9.24 -8.72
N LEU A 109 1.12 -8.37 -8.29
CA LEU A 109 1.39 -7.27 -7.37
C LEU A 109 0.63 -7.41 -6.05
N ARG A 110 1.25 -6.94 -4.96
CA ARG A 110 0.60 -6.66 -3.67
C ARG A 110 0.94 -5.23 -3.25
N ALA A 111 -0.05 -4.49 -2.79
CA ALA A 111 0.17 -3.18 -2.20
C ALA A 111 0.03 -3.25 -0.67
N VAL A 112 0.98 -2.66 0.03
CA VAL A 112 1.07 -2.72 1.49
C VAL A 112 1.31 -1.32 2.05
N VAL A 113 0.54 -0.97 3.07
CA VAL A 113 0.91 0.09 4.03
C VAL A 113 1.49 -0.59 5.26
N ALA A 114 2.71 -0.23 5.65
CA ALA A 114 3.38 -0.84 6.78
C ALA A 114 3.96 0.19 7.76
N TRP A 115 4.08 -0.21 9.01
CA TRP A 115 4.81 0.52 10.05
C TRP A 115 5.60 -0.45 10.93
N GLY A 116 6.64 0.06 11.61
CA GLY A 116 7.48 -0.70 12.54
C GLY A 116 6.84 -0.92 13.91
N GLU A 117 7.66 -1.13 14.94
CA GLU A 117 7.14 -1.35 16.31
C GLU A 117 6.28 -0.19 16.83
N GLY A 118 5.17 -0.56 17.47
CA GLY A 118 4.17 0.36 17.98
C GLY A 118 2.81 0.14 17.32
N SER A 119 1.83 0.95 17.72
CA SER A 119 0.50 0.92 17.11
C SER A 119 0.02 2.35 16.92
N PRO A 120 -0.58 2.68 15.77
CA PRO A 120 -1.40 3.87 15.65
C PRO A 120 -2.50 3.85 16.72
N SER A 121 -2.97 5.04 17.10
CA SER A 121 -4.07 5.14 18.06
C SER A 121 -5.33 4.48 17.50
N PRO A 122 -6.27 4.04 18.36
CA PRO A 122 -7.53 3.45 17.90
C PRO A 122 -8.30 4.34 16.92
N GLU A 123 -8.26 5.66 17.13
CA GLU A 123 -8.88 6.63 16.21
C GLU A 123 -8.17 6.67 14.85
N VAL A 124 -6.84 6.59 14.80
CA VAL A 124 -6.10 6.49 13.53
C VAL A 124 -6.45 5.20 12.81
N LEU A 125 -6.51 4.06 13.51
CA LEU A 125 -6.87 2.77 12.92
C LEU A 125 -8.31 2.78 12.36
N ARG A 126 -9.26 3.38 13.09
CA ARG A 126 -10.65 3.56 12.61
C ARG A 126 -10.69 4.39 11.33
N ARG A 127 -9.99 5.52 11.30
CA ARG A 127 -9.93 6.40 10.11
C ARG A 127 -9.24 5.70 8.94
N LEU A 128 -8.14 5.00 9.20
CA LEU A 128 -7.42 4.20 8.21
C LEU A 128 -8.35 3.15 7.60
N ALA A 129 -9.18 2.47 8.40
CA ALA A 129 -10.15 1.51 7.89
C ALA A 129 -11.17 2.15 6.92
N GLU A 130 -11.68 3.34 7.24
CA GLU A 130 -12.61 4.07 6.35
C GLU A 130 -11.93 4.55 5.06
N VAL A 131 -10.68 5.03 5.16
CA VAL A 131 -9.89 5.43 3.98
C VAL A 131 -9.57 4.22 3.13
N LYS A 132 -9.06 3.14 3.70
CA LYS A 132 -8.78 1.87 3.00
C LYS A 132 -10.03 1.38 2.26
N ALA A 133 -11.17 1.26 2.93
CA ALA A 133 -12.42 0.81 2.30
C ALA A 133 -12.89 1.73 1.15
N THR A 134 -12.54 3.02 1.19
CA THR A 134 -12.80 3.95 0.09
C THR A 134 -11.83 3.69 -1.07
N VAL A 135 -10.53 3.60 -0.77
CA VAL A 135 -9.44 3.44 -1.74
C VAL A 135 -9.48 2.08 -2.45
N ASP A 136 -9.82 0.99 -1.76
CA ASP A 136 -9.82 -0.37 -2.30
C ASP A 136 -10.73 -0.53 -3.53
N ARG A 137 -11.76 0.31 -3.65
CA ARG A 137 -12.68 0.31 -4.81
C ARG A 137 -12.05 0.85 -6.09
N HIS A 138 -10.85 1.41 -6.00
CA HIS A 138 -10.15 2.06 -7.11
C HIS A 138 -8.89 1.33 -7.55
N PHE A 139 -8.57 0.18 -6.94
CA PHE A 139 -7.42 -0.63 -7.33
C PHE A 139 -7.53 -1.12 -8.78
N PRO A 140 -6.40 -1.25 -9.50
CA PRO A 140 -6.40 -1.81 -10.84
C PRO A 140 -6.87 -3.29 -10.82
N PRO A 141 -7.43 -3.78 -11.94
CA PRO A 141 -7.92 -5.16 -12.03
C PRO A 141 -6.85 -6.19 -11.66
N GLY A 142 -7.25 -7.24 -10.95
CA GLY A 142 -6.35 -8.35 -10.58
C GLY A 142 -5.41 -8.06 -9.40
N ILE A 143 -5.31 -6.83 -8.93
CA ILE A 143 -4.60 -6.51 -7.67
C ILE A 143 -5.61 -6.55 -6.52
N PRO A 144 -5.35 -7.32 -5.45
CA PRO A 144 -6.20 -7.32 -4.26
C PRO A 144 -6.18 -5.95 -3.56
N GLU A 145 -7.07 -5.79 -2.58
CA GLU A 145 -7.12 -4.62 -1.71
C GLU A 145 -5.78 -4.33 -1.01
N VAL A 146 -5.58 -3.07 -0.58
CA VAL A 146 -4.34 -2.71 0.14
C VAL A 146 -4.28 -3.47 1.46
N GLU A 147 -3.15 -4.10 1.72
CA GLU A 147 -2.90 -4.75 3.01
C GLU A 147 -2.27 -3.77 3.99
N VAL A 148 -2.46 -4.04 5.28
CA VAL A 148 -1.92 -3.21 6.35
C VAL A 148 -1.09 -4.08 7.27
N TRP A 149 0.20 -3.79 7.39
CA TRP A 149 1.15 -4.62 8.13
C TRP A 149 1.77 -3.88 9.30
N CYS A 150 1.97 -4.60 10.41
CA CYS A 150 2.89 -4.22 11.47
C CYS A 150 4.15 -5.08 11.32
N VAL A 151 5.32 -4.45 11.20
CA VAL A 151 6.60 -5.12 11.03
C VAL A 151 7.24 -5.29 12.40
N THR A 152 7.36 -6.54 12.87
CA THR A 152 7.99 -6.89 14.14
C THR A 152 9.32 -7.62 13.89
N PRO A 153 10.17 -7.83 14.91
CA PRO A 153 11.40 -8.62 14.77
C PRO A 153 11.17 -10.05 14.22
N ASP A 154 10.00 -10.63 14.47
CA ASP A 154 9.60 -11.95 13.95
C ASP A 154 9.10 -11.90 12.49
N GLY A 155 9.00 -10.72 11.90
CA GLY A 155 8.49 -10.49 10.55
C GLY A 155 7.19 -9.67 10.48
N PRO A 156 6.71 -9.41 9.26
CA PRO A 156 5.48 -8.65 9.05
C PRO A 156 4.24 -9.45 9.47
N ARG A 157 3.30 -8.78 10.13
CA ARG A 157 2.00 -9.33 10.52
C ARG A 157 0.88 -8.48 9.95
N VAL A 158 -0.11 -9.13 9.32
CA VAL A 158 -1.30 -8.44 8.81
C VAL A 158 -2.13 -7.91 9.98
N VAL A 159 -2.48 -6.63 9.90
CA VAL A 159 -3.35 -5.94 10.86
C VAL A 159 -4.77 -5.99 10.33
N ALA A 160 -5.64 -6.71 11.03
CA ALA A 160 -7.06 -6.70 10.72
C ALA A 160 -7.66 -5.35 11.12
N LEU A 161 -8.08 -4.58 10.11
CA LEU A 161 -8.81 -3.34 10.34
C LEU A 161 -10.30 -3.66 10.42
N HIS A 162 -10.88 -3.56 11.60
CA HIS A 162 -12.32 -3.65 11.76
C HIS A 162 -12.94 -2.32 11.34
N GLY A 163 -13.83 -2.35 10.33
CA GLY A 163 -14.69 -1.22 10.02
C GLY A 163 -15.54 -0.85 11.25
N PRO A 164 -16.12 0.37 11.30
CA PRO A 164 -17.00 0.72 12.39
C PRO A 164 -18.08 -0.35 12.53
N SER A 165 -18.16 -0.96 13.72
CA SER A 165 -19.28 -1.81 14.07
C SER A 165 -20.52 -0.97 13.82
N ALA A 166 -21.41 -1.41 12.94
CA ALA A 166 -22.72 -0.79 12.80
C ALA A 166 -23.33 -0.77 14.20
N GLY A 167 -23.36 0.40 14.84
CA GLY A 167 -23.88 0.56 16.18
C GLY A 167 -25.29 -0.02 16.17
N ARG A 168 -25.55 -0.99 17.05
CA ARG A 168 -26.93 -1.34 17.37
C ARG A 168 -27.56 -0.05 17.90
N ALA A 169 -28.49 0.52 17.13
CA ALA A 169 -29.43 1.48 17.65
C ALA A 169 -30.15 0.80 18.82
N GLY A 170 -29.86 1.27 20.04
CA GLY A 170 -30.64 1.00 21.24
C GLY A 170 -31.60 2.14 21.48
#